data_AF-A0A225SP22-F1
#
_entry.id   AF-A0A225SP22-F1
#
_cell.length_a   1.000
_cell.length_b   1.000
_cell.length_c   1.000
_cell.angle_alpha   90.00
_cell.angle_beta   90.00
_cell.angle_gamma   90.00
#
_symmetry.space_group_name_H-M   'P 1'
#
loop_
_entity.id
_entity.type
_entity.pdbx_description
1 polymer ?
#
loop_
_entity_poly.entity_id
_entity_poly.type
_entity_poly.pdbx_seq_one_letter_code
_entity_poly.pdbx_strand_id
1 'polypeptide(L)' 'MKNIKIISDGTAEGTHVFDSDGKKIDGIITSISWGIDADGRIGEATITFSQPVVELEGEISDG' A
#
# COMPACT_ATOMS: atom_id res chain seq x y z
N MET A 1 8.57 3.73 14.78
CA MET A 1 7.30 3.27 14.18
C MET A 1 7.68 2.51 12.92
N LYS A 2 7.29 1.23 12.79
CA LYS A 2 7.55 0.48 11.56
C LYS A 2 6.46 0.85 10.56
N ASN A 3 6.84 1.31 9.38
CA ASN A 3 5.92 1.79 8.35
C ASN A 3 6.07 0.95 7.09
N ILE A 4 5.01 0.87 6.29
CA ILE A 4 5.10 0.40 4.91
C ILE A 4 6.01 1.37 4.14
N LYS A 5 6.83 0.83 3.24
CA LYS A 5 7.71 1.61 2.35
C LYS A 5 7.31 1.38 0.90
N ILE A 6 7.17 2.45 0.13
CA ILE A 6 6.99 2.40 -1.32
C ILE A 6 8.22 3.01 -1.98
N ILE A 7 8.81 2.32 -2.94
CA ILE A 7 9.88 2.82 -3.81
C ILE A 7 9.31 2.80 -5.22
N SER A 8 9.29 3.94 -5.90
CA SER A 8 8.72 4.07 -7.24
C SER A 8 9.60 4.98 -8.11
N ASP A 9 9.78 4.59 -9.37
CA ASP A 9 10.36 5.42 -10.42
C ASP A 9 9.29 6.06 -11.33
N GLY A 10 8.01 5.94 -10.97
CA GLY A 10 6.87 6.41 -11.76
C GLY A 10 6.31 5.39 -12.75
N THR A 11 6.93 4.22 -12.91
CA THR A 11 6.42 3.13 -13.75
C THR A 11 5.78 2.02 -12.91
N ALA A 12 4.92 1.21 -13.54
CA ALA A 12 4.35 0.05 -12.87
C ALA A 12 5.43 -0.97 -12.45
N GLU A 13 6.43 -1.21 -13.30
CA GLU A 13 7.48 -2.20 -13.03
C GLU A 13 8.49 -1.72 -11.98
N GLY A 14 8.86 -0.43 -12.00
CA GLY A 14 9.79 0.15 -11.03
C GLY A 14 9.14 0.56 -9.71
N THR A 15 7.85 0.26 -9.52
CA THR A 15 7.14 0.49 -8.26
C THR A 15 7.10 -0.77 -7.40
N HIS A 16 7.56 -0.65 -6.16
CA HIS A 16 7.68 -1.75 -5.20
C HIS A 16 7.22 -1.32 -3.82
N VAL A 17 6.46 -2.20 -3.17
CA VAL A 17 5.98 -2.00 -1.80
C VAL A 17 6.67 -3.00 -0.88
N PHE A 18 7.05 -2.54 0.31
CA PHE A 18 7.70 -3.33 1.34
C PHE A 18 6.91 -3.19 2.63
N ASP A 19 6.74 -4.30 3.33
CA ASP A 19 6.14 -4.30 4.66
C ASP A 19 7.06 -3.63 5.70
N SER A 20 6.58 -3.63 6.93
CA SER A 20 7.23 -2.98 8.06
C SER A 20 8.58 -3.62 8.44
N ASP A 21 8.85 -4.84 7.97
CA ASP A 21 10.08 -5.59 8.18
C ASP A 21 11.02 -5.53 6.96
N GLY A 22 10.63 -4.80 5.91
CA GLY A 22 11.40 -4.65 4.69
C GLY A 22 11.24 -5.80 3.69
N LYS A 23 10.30 -6.72 3.91
CA LYS A 23 9.97 -7.75 2.94
C LYS A 23 9.10 -7.17 1.84
N LYS A 24 9.45 -7.46 0.59
CA LYS A 24 8.68 -7.01 -0.57
C LYS A 24 7.29 -7.66 -0.55
N ILE A 25 6.28 -6.85 -0.82
CA ILE A 25 4.90 -7.28 -1.06
C ILE A 25 4.73 -7.34 -2.59
N ASP A 26 4.59 -8.54 -3.13
CA ASP A 26 4.46 -8.80 -4.56
C ASP A 26 3.22 -9.66 -4.88
N GLY A 27 2.86 -9.72 -6.16
CA GLY A 27 1.81 -10.62 -6.68
C GLY A 27 0.36 -10.25 -6.36
N ILE A 28 0.11 -9.51 -5.27
CA ILE A 28 -1.25 -9.14 -4.85
C ILE A 28 -1.59 -7.66 -5.11
N ILE A 29 -0.62 -6.82 -5.42
CA ILE A 29 -0.88 -5.39 -5.70
C ILE A 29 -1.30 -5.24 -7.16
N THR A 30 -2.45 -4.60 -7.39
CA THR A 30 -3.00 -4.39 -8.73
C THR A 30 -3.00 -2.92 -9.18
N SER A 31 -2.95 -1.98 -8.23
CA SER A 31 -2.89 -0.55 -8.52
C SER A 31 -2.30 0.22 -7.36
N ILE A 32 -1.58 1.30 -7.67
CA ILE A 32 -1.17 2.33 -6.72
C ILE A 32 -1.55 3.68 -7.31
N SER A 33 -2.30 4.47 -6.54
CA SER A 33 -2.69 5.84 -6.88
C SER A 33 -2.02 6.83 -5.93
N TRP A 34 -1.59 7.97 -6.46
CA TRP A 34 -0.87 9.00 -5.72
C TRP A 34 -1.73 10.25 -5.58
N GLY A 35 -2.00 10.64 -4.33
CA GLY A 35 -2.53 11.95 -4.00
C GLY A 35 -1.36 12.94 -3.96
N ILE A 36 -1.32 13.86 -4.91
CA ILE A 36 -0.31 14.92 -4.98
C ILE A 36 -0.98 16.22 -4.53
N ASP A 37 -0.35 16.93 -3.59
CA ASP A 37 -0.84 18.23 -3.13
C ASP A 37 -0.55 19.35 -4.15
N ALA A 38 -1.05 20.56 -3.86
CA ALA A 38 -0.88 21.72 -4.74
C ALA A 38 0.59 22.14 -4.95
N ASP A 39 1.49 21.72 -4.05
CA ASP A 39 2.92 22.00 -4.13
C ASP A 39 3.69 20.89 -4.87
N GLY A 40 2.99 19.89 -5.42
CA GLY A 40 3.60 18.77 -6.12
C GLY A 40 4.22 17.71 -5.20
N ARG A 41 3.92 17.75 -3.89
CA ARG A 41 4.39 16.73 -2.95
C ARG A 41 3.40 15.58 -2.89
N ILE A 42 3.93 14.36 -2.73
CA ILE A 42 3.09 13.20 -2.45
C ILE A 42 2.52 13.36 -1.04
N GLY A 43 1.21 13.56 -0.95
CA GLY A 43 0.47 13.66 0.31
C GLY A 43 -0.10 12.32 0.75
N GLU A 44 -0.50 11.47 -0.19
CA GLU A 44 -1.16 10.19 0.09
C GLU A 44 -0.85 9.14 -0.98
N ALA A 45 -0.81 7.86 -0.58
CA ALA A 45 -0.75 6.74 -1.50
C ALA A 45 -1.90 5.76 -1.19
N THR A 46 -2.70 5.43 -2.20
CA THR A 46 -3.73 4.40 -2.11
C THR A 46 -3.25 3.14 -2.84
N ILE A 47 -3.13 2.03 -2.12
CA ILE A 47 -2.70 0.73 -2.68
C ILE A 47 -3.91 -0.20 -2.76
N THR A 48 -4.14 -0.79 -3.94
CA THR A 48 -5.19 -1.79 -4.16
C THR A 48 -4.60 -3.20 -4.19
N PHE A 49 -5.09 -4.06 -3.30
CA PHE A 49 -4.72 -5.47 -3.23
C PHE A 49 -5.83 -6.34 -3.84
N SER A 50 -5.48 -7.27 -4.73
CA SER A 50 -6.37 -8.34 -5.19
C SER A 50 -6.30 -9.52 -4.22
N GLN A 51 -7.47 -10.01 -3.81
CA GLN A 51 -7.62 -11.22 -2.99
C GLN A 51 -6.75 -11.23 -1.72
N PRO A 52 -6.78 -10.16 -0.89
CA PRO A 52 -6.06 -10.20 0.38
C PRO A 52 -6.63 -11.30 1.29
N VAL A 53 -5.76 -12.03 1.98
CA VAL A 53 -6.17 -12.87 3.11
C VAL A 53 -6.36 -11.95 4.31
N VAL A 54 -7.55 -11.96 4.89
CA VAL A 54 -7.91 -11.11 6.03
C VAL A 54 -8.18 -12.00 7.23
N GLU A 55 -7.42 -11.80 8.29
CA GLU A 55 -7.69 -12.36 9.61
C GLU A 55 -8.34 -11.27 10.46
N LEU A 56 -9.54 -11.57 10.97
CA LEU A 56 -10.27 -10.66 11.83
C LEU A 56 -9.94 -10.99 13.29
N GLU A 57 -9.24 -10.09 13.97
CA GLU A 57 -9.06 -10.17 15.42
C GLU A 57 -10.13 -9.31 16.12
N GLY A 58 -11.17 -9.96 16.65
CA GLY A 58 -12.22 -9.31 17.45
C GLY A 58 -13.64 -9.80 17.15
N GLU A 59 -14.59 -9.43 18.00
CA GLU A 59 -16.02 -9.68 17.77
C GLU A 59 -16.60 -8.56 16.88
N ILE A 60 -17.31 -8.95 15.83
CA ILE A 60 -18.14 -8.02 15.07
C ILE A 60 -19.39 -7.76 15.93
N SER A 61 -19.52 -6.57 16.48
CA SER A 61 -20.81 -6.15 17.04
C SER A 61 -21.67 -5.63 15.88
N ASP A 62 -22.76 -6.32 15.59
CA ASP A 62 -23.80 -5.83 14.69
C ASP A 62 -24.28 -4.48 15.23
N GLY A 63 -24.00 -3.40 14.49
CA GLY A 63 -24.40 -2.04 14.85
C GLY A 63 -25.90 -1.83 14.83
#